data_AF-A0A6N7HER2-F1
#
_entry.id   AF-A0A6N7HER2-F1
#
_cell.length_a   1.000
_cell.length_b   1.000
_cell.length_c   1.000
_cell.angle_alpha   90.00
_cell.angle_beta   90.00
_cell.angle_gamma   90.00
#
_symmetry.space_group_name_H-M   'P 1'
#
loop_
_entity.id
_entity.type
_entity.pdbx_description
1 polymer ?
#
loop_
_entity_poly.entity_id
_entity_poly.type
_entity_poly.pdbx_seq_one_letter_code
_entity_poly.pdbx_strand_id
1 'polypeptide(L)'
;MPEGDTVHQTARRLTEALGGATLRRAELRHPRLSTVELKGRVFDRARSVGKHLFLRFGGGLSLHCHLGMDGSWRIYDPGRRAPG
;
A
#
# COMPACT_ATOMS: atom_id res chain seq x y z
N MET A 1 -11.41 6.90 -13.05
CA MET A 1 -9.95 6.99 -13.27
C MET A 1 -9.33 7.67 -12.06
N PRO A 2 -8.50 6.97 -11.28
CA PRO A 2 -7.68 7.59 -10.24
C PRO A 2 -6.77 8.67 -10.83
N GLU A 3 -7.10 9.94 -10.59
CA GLU A 3 -6.22 11.07 -10.87
C GLU A 3 -5.27 11.34 -9.68
N GLY A 4 -4.45 12.38 -9.77
CA GLY A 4 -3.45 12.69 -8.75
C GLY A 4 -4.05 12.95 -7.36
N ASP A 5 -5.24 13.55 -7.31
CA ASP A 5 -6.02 13.79 -6.09
C ASP A 5 -6.47 12.47 -5.43
N THR A 6 -6.93 11.51 -6.22
CA THR A 6 -7.36 10.18 -5.77
C THR A 6 -6.18 9.40 -5.21
N VAL A 7 -5.03 9.45 -5.89
CA VAL A 7 -3.80 8.82 -5.42
C VAL A 7 -3.28 9.49 -4.15
N HIS A 8 -3.39 10.81 -4.04
CA HIS A 8 -3.02 11.56 -2.85
C HIS A 8 -3.91 11.19 -1.64
N GLN A 9 -5.23 11.16 -1.82
CA GLN A 9 -6.15 10.75 -0.77
C GLN A 9 -5.90 9.30 -0.34
N THR A 10 -5.61 8.41 -1.29
CA THR A 10 -5.25 7.02 -1.02
C THR A 10 -3.98 6.93 -0.17
N ALA A 11 -2.94 7.69 -0.51
CA ALA A 11 -1.70 7.74 0.26
C ALA A 11 -1.94 8.22 1.70
N ARG A 12 -2.78 9.24 1.87
CA ARG A 12 -3.13 9.77 3.20
C ARG A 12 -3.84 8.70 4.04
N ARG A 13 -4.90 8.08 3.50
CA ARG A 13 -5.68 7.03 4.19
C ARG A 13 -4.84 5.83 4.60
N LEU A 14 -3.94 5.37 3.72
CA LEU A 14 -3.02 4.26 4.05
C LEU A 14 -2.06 4.64 5.17
N THR A 15 -1.55 5.88 5.16
CA THR A 15 -0.65 6.38 6.22
C THR A 15 -1.38 6.51 7.55
N GLU A 16 -2.59 7.04 7.56
CA GLU A 16 -3.44 7.15 8.75
C GLU A 16 -3.74 5.76 9.35
N ALA A 17 -4.04 4.77 8.51
CA ALA A 17 -4.44 3.45 8.97
C ALA A 17 -3.27 2.54 9.40
N LEU A 18 -2.11 2.65 8.75
CA LEU A 18 -1.02 1.67 8.89
C LEU A 18 0.32 2.29 9.31
N GLY A 19 0.44 3.62 9.38
CA GLY A 19 1.68 4.31 9.73
C GLY A 19 2.26 3.84 11.05
N GLY A 20 3.52 3.41 11.05
CA GLY A 20 4.23 2.88 12.21
C GLY A 20 3.90 1.43 12.57
N ALA A 21 2.93 0.79 11.91
CA ALA A 21 2.57 -0.60 12.19
C ALA A 21 3.60 -1.56 11.59
N THR A 22 3.88 -2.65 12.33
CA THR A 22 4.69 -3.76 11.82
C THR A 22 3.81 -4.74 11.05
N LEU A 23 4.16 -5.01 9.79
CA LEU A 23 3.45 -5.98 8.97
C LEU A 23 3.59 -7.40 9.52
N ARG A 24 2.45 -8.02 9.87
CA ARG A 24 2.40 -9.41 10.35
C ARG A 24 2.31 -10.42 9.20
N ARG A 25 1.71 -10.02 8.08
CA ARG A 25 1.54 -10.81 6.85
C ARG A 25 1.49 -9.85 5.66
N ALA A 26 2.06 -10.27 4.54
CA ALA A 26 1.98 -9.56 3.27
C ALA A 26 1.97 -10.59 2.14
N GLU A 27 1.17 -10.35 1.12
CA GLU A 27 1.07 -11.21 -0.06
C GLU A 27 1.07 -10.36 -1.32
N LEU A 28 2.00 -10.65 -2.22
CA LEU A 28 2.12 -9.98 -3.51
C LEU A 28 1.85 -10.99 -4.61
N ARG A 29 0.81 -10.76 -5.41
CA ARG A 29 0.41 -11.67 -6.49
C ARG A 29 1.12 -11.40 -7.82
N HIS A 30 1.93 -10.35 -7.90
CA HIS A 30 2.68 -10.03 -9.11
C HIS A 30 3.92 -10.95 -9.22
N PRO A 31 4.13 -11.69 -10.34
CA PRO A 31 5.21 -12.68 -10.45
C PRO A 31 6.62 -12.15 -10.12
N ARG A 32 6.96 -10.95 -10.63
CA ARG A 32 8.23 -10.26 -10.34
C ARG A 32 8.48 -9.92 -8.85
N LEU A 33 7.45 -9.98 -8.00
CA LEU A 33 7.52 -9.64 -6.58
C LEU A 33 7.26 -10.85 -5.67
N SER A 34 7.14 -12.05 -6.23
CA SER A 34 6.77 -13.27 -5.51
C SER A 34 7.75 -13.68 -4.40
N THR A 35 9.02 -13.27 -4.51
CA THR A 35 10.08 -13.57 -3.54
C THR A 35 10.33 -12.42 -2.55
N VAL A 36 9.61 -11.31 -2.66
CA VAL A 36 9.81 -10.13 -1.80
C VAL A 36 9.16 -10.38 -0.44
N GLU A 37 9.96 -10.35 0.63
CA GLU A 37 9.47 -10.45 2.01
C GLU A 37 9.26 -9.06 2.64
N LEU A 38 8.02 -8.83 3.09
CA LEU A 38 7.59 -7.60 3.77
C LEU A 38 7.18 -7.85 5.23
N LYS A 39 6.97 -9.11 5.65
CA LYS A 39 6.70 -9.48 7.03
C LYS A 39 7.81 -8.97 7.95
N GLY A 40 7.41 -8.44 9.10
CA GLY A 40 8.32 -7.87 10.09
C GLY A 40 8.81 -6.46 9.75
N ARG A 41 8.53 -5.93 8.56
CA ARG A 41 8.85 -4.54 8.24
C ARG A 41 7.81 -3.60 8.83
N VAL A 42 8.27 -2.44 9.27
CA VAL A 42 7.40 -1.31 9.65
C VAL A 42 6.91 -0.63 8.37
N PHE A 43 5.62 -0.36 8.28
CA PHE A 43 5.07 0.53 7.26
C PHE A 43 5.27 1.98 7.73
N ASP A 44 6.11 2.74 7.04
CA ASP A 44 6.43 4.10 7.46
C ASP A 44 5.32 5.07 7.05
N ARG A 45 4.95 5.04 5.76
CA ARG A 45 3.95 5.92 5.13
C ARG A 45 3.74 5.56 3.67
N ALA A 46 2.66 6.08 3.09
CA ALA A 46 2.50 6.19 1.65
C ALA A 46 2.76 7.63 1.16
N ARG A 47 3.27 7.75 -0.07
CA ARG A 47 3.50 9.03 -0.76
C ARG A 47 2.93 8.97 -2.17
N SER A 48 2.29 10.05 -2.61
CA SER A 48 1.85 10.23 -3.99
C SER A 48 2.84 11.12 -4.75
N VAL A 49 3.15 10.77 -5.99
CA VAL A 49 3.87 11.63 -6.95
C VAL A 49 3.09 11.60 -8.27
N GLY A 50 2.27 12.63 -8.50
CA GLY A 50 1.26 12.59 -9.55
C GLY A 50 0.37 11.35 -9.39
N LYS A 51 0.24 10.54 -10.45
CA LYS A 51 -0.54 9.30 -10.46
C LYS A 51 0.17 8.07 -9.87
N HIS A 52 1.37 8.25 -9.31
CA HIS A 52 2.15 7.17 -8.73
C HIS A 52 2.03 7.14 -7.21
N LEU A 53 1.88 5.94 -6.66
CA LEU A 53 1.81 5.69 -5.22
C LEU A 53 3.06 4.93 -4.78
N PHE A 54 3.70 5.38 -3.72
CA PHE A 54 4.87 4.74 -3.12
C PHE A 54 4.57 4.38 -1.66
N LEU A 55 4.57 3.09 -1.35
CA LEU A 55 4.51 2.60 0.03
C LEU A 55 5.94 2.45 0.55
N ARG A 56 6.25 3.11 1.66
CA ARG A 56 7.58 3.11 2.26
C ARG A 56 7.60 2.19 3.47
N PHE A 57 8.64 1.39 3.56
CA PHE A 57 8.86 0.45 4.65
C PHE A 57 10.24 0.66 5.28
N GLY A 58 10.35 0.28 6.55
CA GLY A 58 11.61 0.26 7.28
C GLY A 58 12.71 -0.48 6.51
N GLY A 59 13.93 0.04 6.63
CA GLY A 59 15.10 -0.44 5.87
C GLY A 59 15.17 0.10 4.43
N GLY A 60 14.47 1.21 4.14
CA GLY A 60 14.59 1.94 2.86
C GLY A 60 13.84 1.31 1.69
N LEU A 61 13.08 0.24 1.91
CA LEU A 61 12.32 -0.44 0.86
C LEU A 61 11.10 0.40 0.44
N SER A 62 10.83 0.44 -0.86
CA SER A 62 9.63 1.08 -1.40
C SER A 62 8.91 0.14 -2.35
N LEU A 63 7.60 -0.03 -2.16
CA LEU A 63 6.72 -0.62 -3.16
C LEU A 63 6.11 0.49 -4.01
N HIS A 64 6.29 0.41 -5.32
CA HIS A 64 5.70 1.34 -6.28
C HIS A 64 4.43 0.74 -6.87
N CYS A 65 3.33 1.47 -6.75
CA CYS A 65 2.02 1.09 -7.24
C CYS A 65 1.50 2.18 -8.20
N HIS A 66 0.90 1.76 -9.30
CA HIS A 66 0.13 2.63 -10.17
C HIS A 66 -1.29 2.07 -10.25
N LEU A 67 -2.29 2.87 -9.85
CA LEU A 67 -3.67 2.38 -9.75
C LEU A 67 -4.29 2.12 -11.13
N GLY A 68 -3.76 2.71 -12.20
CA GLY A 68 -4.35 2.56 -13.53
C GLY A 68 -5.77 3.11 -13.53
N MET A 69 -6.69 2.46 -14.24
CA MET A 69 -8.10 2.88 -14.31
C MET A 69 -8.95 2.26 -13.20
N ASP A 70 -8.70 0.99 -12.88
CA ASP A 70 -9.58 0.16 -12.03
C ASP A 70 -8.95 -0.24 -10.68
N GLY A 71 -7.68 0.09 -10.48
CA GLY A 71 -6.97 -0.21 -9.24
C GLY A 71 -7.47 0.64 -8.08
N SER A 72 -7.60 0.02 -6.91
CA SER A 72 -8.00 0.69 -5.69
C SER A 72 -7.34 0.06 -4.47
N TRP A 73 -7.27 0.82 -3.38
CA TRP A 73 -6.93 0.31 -2.06
C TRP A 73 -8.18 0.24 -1.20
N ARG A 74 -8.28 -0.84 -0.43
CA ARG A 74 -9.35 -1.04 0.54
C ARG A 74 -8.73 -1.37 1.89
N ILE A 75 -9.22 -0.70 2.93
CA ILE A 75 -8.72 -0.81 4.30
C ILE A 75 -9.88 -1.36 5.14
N TYR A 76 -9.58 -2.36 5.96
CA TYR A 76 -10.55 -3.03 6.81
C TYR A 76 -9.98 -3.19 8.21
N ASP A 77 -10.84 -3.09 9.22
CA ASP A 77 -10.46 -3.44 10.58
C ASP A 77 -10.10 -4.94 10.68
N PRO A 78 -9.17 -5.31 11.57
CA PRO A 78 -8.83 -6.70 11.82
C PRO A 78 -10.08 -7.55 12.10
N GLY A 79 -10.20 -8.69 11.42
CA GLY A 79 -11.35 -9.60 11.57
C GLY A 79 -12.52 -9.33 10.61
N ARG A 80 -12.57 -8.18 9.94
CA ARG A 80 -13.54 -7.94 8.87
C ARG A 80 -13.06 -8.60 7.57
N ARG A 81 -13.89 -9.46 6.97
CA ARG A 81 -13.61 -10.01 5.63
C ARG A 81 -13.76 -8.91 4.60
N ALA A 82 -12.80 -8.83 3.68
CA ALA A 82 -13.00 -8.09 2.44
C ALA A 82 -14.16 -8.75 1.67
N PRO A 83 -15.11 -7.97 1.10
CA PRO A 83 -16.05 -8.50 0.12
C PRO A 83 -15.27 -9.14 -1.04
N GLY A 84 -15.76 -10.29 -1.49
CA GLY A 84 -15.20 -11.04 -2.62
C GLY A 84 -15.30 -10.29 -3.93
#